data_AF-A0A9X6ADH0-F1
#
_entry.id   AF-A0A9X6ADH0-F1
#
_cell.length_a   1.000
_cell.length_b   1.000
_cell.length_c   1.000
_cell.angle_alpha   90.00
_cell.angle_beta   90.00
_cell.angle_gamma   90.00
#
_symmetry.space_group_name_H-M   'P 1'
#
loop_
_entity.id
_entity.type
_entity.pdbx_description
1 polymer ?
#
loop_
_entity_poly.entity_id
_entity_poly.type
_entity_poly.pdbx_seq_one_letter_code
_entity_poly.pdbx_strand_id
1 'polypeptide(L)'
;RDAPVPGRVGVVSGGGSGHEPLHGGFVGPGMLSAACPGEVFTSPVPDQMLRAAAAVNSGAGVLFIVKNYTGDVLNFDMAAELAEDEGIQVAKVLVNDDVAVTDSLYTAGRRGTGATLFVEKIAGAAAEEAAPLERVQALARQVNENSRSFGVALSACTTPAKGSPTFDLPPGELELGVGIHGEPGRERRAMMTSHEIADFSVNAILEDLNPRNPVLLLVNGMGATPLLELYGFHAEVNRVLTERGVPVTRTLVGNYVTSLDMAGASVTLCQVDEELLRLWDAPVKTPALRWGV
;
A
#
# COMPACT_ATOMS: atom_id res chain seq x y z
N ARG A 1 5.39 20.90 9.25
CA ARG A 1 6.14 21.86 10.11
C ARG A 1 6.62 21.20 11.40
N ASP A 2 6.36 19.90 11.60
CA ASP A 2 6.68 19.17 12.84
C ASP A 2 7.86 18.20 12.70
N ALA A 3 8.64 18.31 11.62
CA ALA A 3 9.83 17.50 11.32
C ALA A 3 11.05 18.43 11.09
N PRO A 4 12.28 17.98 11.42
CA PRO A 4 12.59 16.67 12.00
C PRO A 4 12.19 16.58 13.48
N VAL A 5 11.87 15.37 13.95
CA VAL A 5 11.65 15.08 15.37
C VAL A 5 12.95 14.49 15.94
N PRO A 6 13.62 15.15 16.90
CA PRO A 6 14.94 14.72 17.39
C PRO A 6 14.97 13.25 17.84
N GLY A 7 16.00 12.52 17.40
CA GLY A 7 16.23 11.12 17.81
C GLY A 7 15.26 10.10 17.20
N ARG A 8 14.43 10.51 16.23
CA ARG A 8 13.43 9.66 15.61
C ARG A 8 13.74 9.37 14.15
N VAL A 9 13.65 8.11 13.74
CA VAL A 9 13.78 7.70 12.33
C VAL A 9 12.76 8.45 11.48
N GLY A 10 13.21 9.10 10.42
CA GLY A 10 12.32 9.69 9.42
C GLY A 10 11.72 8.58 8.55
N VAL A 11 10.40 8.55 8.36
CA VAL A 11 9.75 7.58 7.47
C VAL A 11 9.18 8.32 6.26
N VAL A 12 9.66 7.99 5.07
CA VAL A 12 9.28 8.66 3.81
C VAL A 12 8.78 7.63 2.81
N SER A 13 7.70 7.98 2.12
CA SER A 13 7.23 7.24 0.95
C SER A 13 6.80 8.21 -0.16
N GLY A 14 6.30 7.69 -1.26
CA GLY A 14 5.94 8.49 -2.42
C GLY A 14 5.66 7.62 -3.65
N GLY A 15 5.39 8.31 -4.75
CA GLY A 15 5.03 7.71 -6.03
C GLY A 15 4.15 8.65 -6.83
N GLY A 16 3.58 8.14 -7.91
CA GLY A 16 2.62 8.90 -8.71
C GLY A 16 1.41 9.37 -7.90
N SER A 17 0.88 10.54 -8.27
CA SER A 17 -0.43 11.00 -7.78
C SER A 17 -1.55 10.14 -8.39
N GLY A 18 -2.75 10.21 -7.81
CA GLY A 18 -3.92 9.45 -8.27
C GLY A 18 -4.23 8.20 -7.45
N HIS A 19 -3.57 8.03 -6.31
CA HIS A 19 -3.80 6.95 -5.34
C HIS A 19 -4.33 7.45 -3.99
N GLU A 20 -4.76 8.71 -3.93
CA GLU A 20 -5.15 9.37 -2.69
C GLU A 20 -6.20 8.53 -1.94
N PRO A 21 -6.07 8.36 -0.60
CA PRO A 21 -5.18 9.11 0.30
C PRO A 21 -3.71 8.66 0.32
N LEU A 22 -3.32 7.56 -0.35
CA LEU A 22 -1.92 7.16 -0.45
C LEU A 22 -1.13 8.18 -1.29
N HIS A 23 -0.01 8.76 -0.85
CA HIS A 23 0.64 8.67 0.46
C HIS A 23 0.34 9.90 1.34
N GLY A 24 -0.05 11.03 0.75
CA GLY A 24 -0.15 12.32 1.43
C GLY A 24 -1.13 12.33 2.61
N GLY A 25 -2.21 11.55 2.53
CA GLY A 25 -3.18 11.38 3.60
C GLY A 25 -2.66 10.57 4.80
N PHE A 26 -1.49 9.95 4.68
CA PHE A 26 -0.82 9.15 5.72
C PHE A 26 0.37 9.87 6.36
N VAL A 27 0.55 11.16 6.09
CA VAL A 27 1.56 12.00 6.75
C VAL A 27 1.03 12.50 8.10
N GLY A 28 1.74 12.18 9.18
CA GLY A 28 1.42 12.61 10.54
C GLY A 28 1.95 11.67 11.63
N PRO A 29 1.76 12.03 12.92
CA PRO A 29 2.21 11.21 14.05
C PRO A 29 1.77 9.75 13.96
N GLY A 30 2.70 8.83 14.26
CA GLY A 30 2.47 7.37 14.21
C GLY A 30 2.44 6.74 12.81
N MET A 31 2.80 7.49 11.74
CA MET A 31 2.85 7.00 10.36
C MET A 31 3.97 7.71 9.56
N LEU A 32 3.73 8.24 8.35
CA LEU A 32 4.77 8.88 7.54
C LEU A 32 5.20 10.24 8.12
N SER A 33 6.50 10.51 8.06
CA SER A 33 7.09 11.83 8.34
C SER A 33 6.96 12.78 7.16
N ALA A 34 7.06 12.26 5.93
CA ALA A 34 6.84 13.00 4.70
C ALA A 34 6.38 12.07 3.56
N ALA A 35 5.75 12.64 2.54
CA ALA A 35 5.38 11.96 1.32
C ALA A 35 5.85 12.76 0.09
N CYS A 36 6.27 12.07 -0.96
CA CYS A 36 6.71 12.67 -2.23
C CYS A 36 5.72 12.35 -3.36
N PRO A 37 4.72 13.21 -3.63
CA PRO A 37 3.83 13.03 -4.76
C PRO A 37 4.54 13.42 -6.07
N GLY A 38 4.51 12.53 -7.07
CA GLY A 38 4.87 12.84 -8.45
C GLY A 38 3.65 13.24 -9.29
N GLU A 39 3.80 13.30 -10.61
CA GLU A 39 2.67 13.47 -11.52
C GLU A 39 1.70 12.27 -11.47
N VAL A 40 0.51 12.39 -12.05
CA VAL A 40 -0.46 11.30 -12.07
C VAL A 40 0.15 10.02 -12.65
N PHE A 41 0.17 8.95 -11.85
CA PHE A 41 0.79 7.64 -12.17
C PHE A 41 2.26 7.70 -12.60
N THR A 42 3.00 8.73 -12.16
CA THR A 42 4.43 8.90 -12.47
C THR A 42 5.22 9.16 -11.20
N SER A 43 6.24 8.34 -10.94
CA SER A 43 7.16 8.47 -9.80
C SER A 43 7.72 9.90 -9.67
N PRO A 44 7.87 10.45 -8.45
CA PRO A 44 8.54 11.72 -8.23
C PRO A 44 10.01 11.68 -8.68
N VAL A 45 10.61 12.83 -8.91
CA VAL A 45 12.04 12.94 -9.26
C VAL A 45 12.95 12.77 -8.03
N PRO A 46 14.16 12.20 -8.16
CA PRO A 46 15.10 11.96 -7.05
C PRO A 46 15.33 13.15 -6.11
N ASP A 47 15.52 14.35 -6.67
CA ASP A 47 15.74 15.58 -5.90
C ASP A 47 14.61 15.90 -4.91
N GLN A 48 13.37 15.53 -5.24
CA GLN A 48 12.24 15.72 -4.35
C GLN A 48 12.32 14.81 -3.12
N MET A 49 12.72 13.56 -3.32
CA MET A 49 12.92 12.58 -2.24
C MET A 49 14.15 12.92 -1.40
N LEU A 50 15.23 13.39 -2.01
CA LEU A 50 16.40 13.91 -1.30
C LEU A 50 16.00 15.06 -0.35
N ARG A 51 15.25 16.04 -0.85
CA ARG A 51 14.75 17.15 -0.03
C ARG A 51 13.83 16.68 1.09
N ALA A 52 12.98 15.68 0.85
CA ALA A 52 12.14 15.10 1.88
C ALA A 52 12.98 14.39 2.96
N ALA A 53 13.98 13.58 2.56
CA ALA A 53 14.90 12.92 3.47
C ALA A 53 15.66 13.94 4.34
N ALA A 54 16.23 14.98 3.72
CA ALA A 54 16.91 16.06 4.42
C ALA A 54 15.98 16.78 5.41
N ALA A 55 14.71 17.00 5.05
CA ALA A 55 13.75 17.68 5.91
C ALA A 55 13.29 16.84 7.12
N VAL A 56 13.33 15.50 7.03
CA VAL A 56 12.92 14.60 8.12
C VAL A 56 14.10 13.99 8.88
N ASN A 57 15.33 14.16 8.38
CA ASN A 57 16.52 13.62 9.03
C ASN A 57 16.75 14.30 10.39
N SER A 58 16.67 13.51 11.45
CA SER A 58 16.88 13.94 12.84
C SER A 58 18.23 13.52 13.42
N GLY A 59 19.10 12.91 12.59
CA GLY A 59 20.31 12.21 13.03
C GLY A 59 20.10 10.73 13.38
N ALA A 60 18.86 10.22 13.30
CA ALA A 60 18.54 8.80 13.50
C ALA A 60 18.36 8.00 12.19
N GLY A 61 18.66 8.63 11.04
CA GLY A 61 18.49 8.05 9.71
C GLY A 61 17.06 8.13 9.16
N VAL A 62 16.89 7.69 7.92
CA VAL A 62 15.63 7.77 7.15
C VAL A 62 15.30 6.43 6.50
N LEU A 63 14.08 5.94 6.68
CA LEU A 63 13.53 4.79 5.96
C LEU A 63 12.70 5.25 4.75
N PHE A 64 13.08 4.79 3.56
CA PHE A 64 12.28 4.86 2.35
C PHE A 64 11.42 3.61 2.20
N ILE A 65 10.10 3.81 2.13
CA ILE A 65 9.12 2.77 1.77
C ILE A 65 8.77 2.95 0.31
N VAL A 66 9.10 1.97 -0.53
CA VAL A 66 9.02 2.08 -1.99
C VAL A 66 8.07 1.01 -2.53
N LYS A 67 7.08 1.41 -3.32
CA LYS A 67 6.22 0.44 -4.03
C LYS A 67 6.99 -0.13 -5.21
N ASN A 68 6.83 -1.42 -5.50
CA ASN A 68 7.59 -2.05 -6.58
C ASN A 68 7.02 -1.73 -7.97
N TYR A 69 7.35 -0.53 -8.44
CA TYR A 69 7.21 -0.09 -9.83
C TYR A 69 8.57 0.42 -10.30
N THR A 70 8.95 0.13 -11.54
CA THR A 70 10.28 0.42 -12.08
C THR A 70 10.67 1.88 -11.90
N GLY A 71 9.76 2.82 -12.18
CA GLY A 71 10.01 4.25 -11.99
C GLY A 71 10.17 4.64 -10.51
N ASP A 72 9.41 4.03 -9.61
CA ASP A 72 9.55 4.25 -8.16
C ASP A 72 10.91 3.72 -7.68
N VAL A 73 11.26 2.47 -8.01
CA VAL A 73 12.51 1.85 -7.60
C VAL A 73 13.72 2.64 -8.07
N LEU A 74 13.79 2.97 -9.37
CA LEU A 74 14.93 3.70 -9.93
C LEU A 74 15.10 5.10 -9.31
N ASN A 75 14.01 5.83 -9.12
CA ASN A 75 14.08 7.19 -8.58
C ASN A 75 14.41 7.21 -7.09
N PHE A 76 13.84 6.28 -6.30
CA PHE A 76 14.18 6.16 -4.87
C PHE A 76 15.60 5.65 -4.65
N ASP A 77 16.14 4.81 -5.53
CA ASP A 77 17.53 4.34 -5.45
C ASP A 77 18.52 5.48 -5.71
N MET A 78 18.27 6.25 -6.78
CA MET A 78 19.04 7.47 -7.04
C MET A 78 18.94 8.47 -5.88
N ALA A 79 17.75 8.65 -5.29
CA ALA A 79 17.58 9.54 -4.14
C ALA A 79 18.32 9.05 -2.89
N ALA A 80 18.41 7.74 -2.67
CA ALA A 80 19.15 7.16 -1.56
C ALA A 80 20.66 7.40 -1.73
N GLU A 81 21.21 7.16 -2.92
CA GLU A 81 22.61 7.45 -3.25
C GLU A 81 22.95 8.94 -3.02
N LEU A 82 22.11 9.85 -3.53
CA LEU A 82 22.30 11.29 -3.33
C LEU A 82 22.22 11.71 -1.86
N ALA A 83 21.34 11.08 -1.07
CA ALA A 83 21.20 11.37 0.35
C ALA A 83 22.40 10.86 1.16
N GLU A 84 22.95 9.70 0.79
CA GLU A 84 24.17 9.15 1.40
C GLU A 84 25.39 10.04 1.10
N ASP A 85 25.50 10.59 -0.11
CA ASP A 85 26.52 11.59 -0.48
C ASP A 85 26.42 12.87 0.37
N GLU A 86 25.21 13.25 0.82
CA GLU A 86 24.97 14.34 1.78
C GLU A 86 25.13 13.92 3.25
N GLY A 87 25.55 12.69 3.53
CA GLY A 87 25.78 12.16 4.87
C GLY A 87 24.50 11.77 5.62
N ILE A 88 23.39 11.56 4.91
CA ILE A 88 22.13 11.07 5.48
C ILE A 88 22.12 9.54 5.39
N GLN A 89 22.07 8.85 6.52
CA GLN A 89 21.89 7.41 6.53
C GLN A 89 20.48 7.05 6.04
N VAL A 90 20.39 6.32 4.93
CA VAL A 90 19.12 5.88 4.35
C VAL A 90 19.03 4.35 4.38
N ALA A 91 17.85 3.85 4.71
CA ALA A 91 17.47 2.46 4.52
C ALA A 91 16.25 2.39 3.60
N LYS A 92 16.10 1.27 2.87
CA LYS A 92 14.98 1.06 1.94
C LYS A 92 14.22 -0.23 2.25
N VAL A 93 12.91 -0.20 2.10
CA VAL A 93 12.04 -1.39 2.01
C VAL A 93 11.23 -1.31 0.73
N LEU A 94 11.22 -2.41 -0.03
CA LEU A 94 10.45 -2.57 -1.24
C LEU A 94 9.15 -3.31 -0.91
N VAL A 95 8.01 -2.77 -1.33
CA VAL A 95 6.69 -3.38 -1.14
C VAL A 95 6.24 -4.04 -2.45
N ASN A 96 5.96 -5.34 -2.40
CA ASN A 96 5.69 -6.19 -3.58
C ASN A 96 4.64 -7.28 -3.28
N ASP A 97 3.54 -6.88 -2.68
CA ASP A 97 2.50 -7.73 -2.09
C ASP A 97 1.44 -8.27 -3.06
N ASP A 98 1.35 -7.73 -4.28
CA ASP A 98 0.33 -8.14 -5.24
C ASP A 98 0.59 -9.54 -5.82
N VAL A 99 -0.33 -10.48 -5.57
CA VAL A 99 -0.21 -11.89 -6.02
C VAL A 99 -0.75 -12.14 -7.42
N ALA A 100 -1.35 -11.13 -8.07
CA ALA A 100 -2.05 -11.34 -9.34
C ALA A 100 -1.12 -11.72 -10.49
N VAL A 101 0.03 -11.05 -10.60
CA VAL A 101 0.95 -11.17 -11.74
C VAL A 101 2.40 -11.09 -11.25
N THR A 102 3.27 -11.89 -11.87
CA THR A 102 4.72 -11.76 -11.80
C THR A 102 5.19 -11.15 -13.12
N ASP A 103 5.91 -10.03 -13.06
CA ASP A 103 6.33 -9.20 -14.20
C ASP A 103 5.16 -8.55 -14.96
N SER A 104 5.00 -7.22 -14.81
CA SER A 104 3.91 -6.44 -15.42
C SER A 104 4.45 -5.25 -16.22
N LEU A 105 3.57 -4.49 -16.89
CA LEU A 105 3.93 -3.38 -17.78
C LEU A 105 4.97 -2.41 -17.20
N TYR A 106 4.90 -2.15 -15.89
CA TYR A 106 5.75 -1.19 -15.20
C TYR A 106 6.55 -1.79 -14.03
N THR A 107 6.62 -3.12 -13.91
CA THR A 107 7.22 -3.77 -12.73
C THR A 107 7.97 -5.05 -13.12
N ALA A 108 9.19 -5.20 -12.62
CA ALA A 108 9.86 -6.50 -12.51
C ALA A 108 9.50 -7.15 -11.16
N GLY A 109 9.09 -8.41 -11.18
CA GLY A 109 8.50 -9.11 -10.03
C GLY A 109 7.05 -8.70 -9.76
N ARG A 110 6.65 -8.66 -8.49
CA ARG A 110 5.28 -8.34 -8.05
C ARG A 110 5.09 -6.87 -7.78
N ARG A 111 3.90 -6.33 -8.07
CA ARG A 111 3.55 -4.93 -7.81
C ARG A 111 3.38 -4.64 -6.32
N GLY A 112 3.63 -3.39 -5.91
CA GLY A 112 3.31 -2.90 -4.56
C GLY A 112 1.94 -2.21 -4.53
N THR A 113 1.04 -2.65 -3.65
CA THR A 113 -0.36 -2.18 -3.60
C THR A 113 -0.84 -1.94 -2.16
N GLY A 114 -1.80 -2.73 -1.66
CA GLY A 114 -2.48 -2.48 -0.39
C GLY A 114 -1.60 -2.65 0.85
N ALA A 115 -0.60 -3.55 0.81
CA ALA A 115 0.29 -3.76 1.95
C ALA A 115 1.14 -2.53 2.29
N THR A 116 1.31 -1.59 1.35
CA THR A 116 2.03 -0.34 1.60
C THR A 116 1.44 0.41 2.79
N LEU A 117 0.11 0.42 2.95
CA LEU A 117 -0.54 1.05 4.11
C LEU A 117 -0.11 0.39 5.43
N PHE A 118 -0.06 -0.94 5.48
CA PHE A 118 0.36 -1.67 6.67
C PHE A 118 1.84 -1.41 7.00
N VAL A 119 2.69 -1.41 5.97
CA VAL A 119 4.13 -1.11 6.12
C VAL A 119 4.31 0.31 6.67
N GLU A 120 3.62 1.31 6.13
CA GLU A 120 3.69 2.69 6.60
C GLU A 120 3.21 2.86 8.04
N LYS A 121 2.08 2.25 8.40
CA LYS A 121 1.52 2.34 9.75
C LYS A 121 2.45 1.71 10.79
N ILE A 122 2.95 0.51 10.52
CA ILE A 122 3.76 -0.24 11.48
C ILE A 122 5.17 0.36 11.58
N ALA A 123 5.78 0.73 10.45
CA ALA A 123 7.07 1.42 10.46
C ALA A 123 6.99 2.78 11.17
N GLY A 124 5.94 3.56 10.91
CA GLY A 124 5.72 4.84 11.58
C GLY A 124 5.49 4.69 13.09
N ALA A 125 4.74 3.67 13.52
CA ALA A 125 4.57 3.38 14.94
C ALA A 125 5.90 2.98 15.61
N ALA A 126 6.70 2.12 14.97
CA ALA A 126 8.01 1.74 15.48
C ALA A 126 8.97 2.94 15.55
N ALA A 127 8.92 3.82 14.55
CA ALA A 127 9.66 5.07 14.57
C ALA A 127 9.19 5.98 15.72
N GLU A 128 7.88 6.10 15.99
CA GLU A 128 7.35 6.87 17.12
C GLU A 128 7.88 6.39 18.49
N GLU A 129 8.22 5.11 18.60
CA GLU A 129 8.88 4.51 19.78
C GLU A 129 10.40 4.74 19.83
N ALA A 130 10.94 5.56 18.93
CA ALA A 130 12.36 5.82 18.76
C ALA A 130 13.20 4.55 18.52
N ALA A 131 12.61 3.53 17.88
CA ALA A 131 13.36 2.35 17.46
C ALA A 131 14.46 2.74 16.45
N PRO A 132 15.64 2.09 16.48
CA PRO A 132 16.72 2.38 15.55
C PRO A 132 16.34 2.02 14.12
N LEU A 133 16.97 2.67 13.13
CA LEU A 133 16.65 2.53 11.70
C LEU A 133 16.61 1.08 11.24
N GLU A 134 17.57 0.26 11.67
CA GLU A 134 17.67 -1.15 11.32
C GLU A 134 16.45 -1.94 11.83
N ARG A 135 15.94 -1.59 13.02
CA ARG A 135 14.74 -2.23 13.58
C ARG A 135 13.49 -1.80 12.83
N VAL A 136 13.35 -0.51 12.51
CA VAL A 136 12.21 0.00 11.73
C VAL A 136 12.20 -0.65 10.34
N GLN A 137 13.34 -0.75 9.67
CA GLN A 137 13.47 -1.44 8.38
C GLN A 137 13.12 -2.94 8.49
N ALA A 138 13.60 -3.63 9.53
CA ALA A 138 13.32 -5.05 9.72
C ALA A 138 11.82 -5.33 9.91
N LEU A 139 11.13 -4.52 10.73
CA LEU A 139 9.68 -4.61 10.91
C LEU A 139 8.94 -4.31 9.61
N ALA A 140 9.35 -3.29 8.88
CA ALA A 140 8.75 -2.95 7.59
C ALA A 140 8.89 -4.09 6.55
N ARG A 141 10.04 -4.76 6.50
CA ARG A 141 10.27 -5.95 5.66
C ARG A 141 9.40 -7.12 6.10
N GLN A 142 9.34 -7.39 7.41
CA GLN A 142 8.49 -8.44 7.96
C GLN A 142 7.01 -8.24 7.59
N VAL A 143 6.51 -7.00 7.66
CA VAL A 143 5.13 -6.67 7.25
C VAL A 143 4.92 -6.93 5.77
N ASN A 144 5.84 -6.52 4.90
CA ASN A 144 5.75 -6.80 3.46
C ASN A 144 5.74 -8.32 3.17
N GLU A 145 6.66 -9.07 3.77
CA GLU A 145 6.77 -10.53 3.60
C GLU A 145 5.50 -11.26 4.08
N ASN A 146 4.85 -10.73 5.13
CA ASN A 146 3.62 -11.27 5.71
C ASN A 146 2.33 -10.72 5.08
N SER A 147 2.42 -9.89 4.04
CA SER A 147 1.26 -9.25 3.42
C SER A 147 1.07 -9.69 1.98
N ARG A 148 -0.18 -9.92 1.58
CA ARG A 148 -0.55 -10.20 0.18
C ARG A 148 -1.84 -9.48 -0.22
N SER A 149 -1.89 -9.01 -1.46
CA SER A 149 -3.01 -8.27 -2.03
C SER A 149 -3.51 -8.87 -3.33
N PHE A 150 -4.80 -8.67 -3.61
CA PHE A 150 -5.40 -8.97 -4.90
C PHE A 150 -6.45 -7.91 -5.25
N GLY A 151 -6.36 -7.30 -6.44
CA GLY A 151 -7.26 -6.26 -6.92
C GLY A 151 -8.20 -6.72 -8.03
N VAL A 152 -9.38 -6.10 -8.14
CA VAL A 152 -10.36 -6.35 -9.20
C VAL A 152 -10.92 -5.02 -9.70
N ALA A 153 -10.97 -4.85 -11.02
CA ALA A 153 -11.61 -3.70 -11.67
C ALA A 153 -12.93 -4.09 -12.31
N LEU A 154 -13.94 -3.26 -12.10
CA LEU A 154 -15.25 -3.28 -12.75
C LEU A 154 -15.35 -2.21 -13.85
N SER A 155 -14.48 -1.20 -13.80
CA SER A 155 -14.23 -0.24 -14.87
C SER A 155 -12.75 0.12 -14.88
N ALA A 156 -12.24 0.60 -16.01
CA ALA A 156 -10.94 1.25 -16.05
C ALA A 156 -11.01 2.65 -15.41
N CYS A 157 -9.86 3.18 -15.01
CA CYS A 157 -9.71 4.59 -14.62
C CYS A 157 -9.41 5.49 -15.82
N THR A 158 -9.62 6.78 -15.69
CA THR A 158 -9.27 7.80 -16.67
C THR A 158 -8.22 8.74 -16.11
N THR A 159 -7.04 8.79 -16.73
CA THR A 159 -6.04 9.80 -16.36
C THR A 159 -6.37 11.15 -17.00
N PRO A 160 -6.14 12.28 -16.31
CA PRO A 160 -6.37 13.61 -16.87
C PRO A 160 -5.61 13.86 -18.18
N ALA A 161 -4.39 13.32 -18.30
CA ALA A 161 -3.55 13.46 -19.49
C ALA A 161 -4.10 12.68 -20.70
N LYS A 162 -4.69 11.50 -20.49
CA LYS A 162 -5.24 10.67 -21.56
C LYS A 162 -6.66 11.09 -21.95
N GLY A 163 -7.45 11.58 -21.00
CA GLY A 163 -8.85 12.02 -21.21
C GLY A 163 -9.81 10.91 -21.64
N SER A 164 -9.38 9.65 -21.58
CA SER A 164 -10.15 8.44 -21.90
C SER A 164 -9.66 7.27 -21.04
N PRO A 165 -10.45 6.18 -20.92
CA PRO A 165 -10.10 5.03 -20.08
C PRO A 165 -8.69 4.48 -20.36
N THR A 166 -7.96 4.11 -19.30
CA THR A 166 -6.56 3.62 -19.38
C THR A 166 -6.45 2.30 -20.13
N PHE A 167 -7.44 1.42 -19.97
CA PHE A 167 -7.61 0.19 -20.72
C PHE A 167 -9.08 0.01 -21.13
N ASP A 168 -9.32 -0.84 -22.12
CA ASP A 168 -10.67 -1.22 -22.54
C ASP A 168 -11.20 -2.36 -21.67
N LEU A 169 -12.37 -2.19 -21.05
CA LEU A 169 -13.08 -3.20 -20.30
C LEU A 169 -14.56 -3.17 -20.72
N PRO A 170 -15.02 -4.15 -21.52
CA PRO A 170 -16.39 -4.17 -22.03
C PRO A 170 -17.44 -4.18 -20.91
N PRO A 171 -18.63 -3.59 -21.14
CA PRO A 171 -19.74 -3.69 -20.19
C PRO A 171 -20.12 -5.13 -19.89
N GLY A 172 -20.26 -5.46 -18.60
CA GLY A 172 -20.57 -6.82 -18.14
C GLY A 172 -19.35 -7.73 -18.01
N GLU A 173 -18.14 -7.19 -18.11
CA GLU A 173 -16.89 -7.87 -17.77
C GLU A 173 -16.21 -7.22 -16.56
N LEU A 174 -15.27 -7.96 -15.97
CA LEU A 174 -14.36 -7.49 -14.93
C LEU A 174 -12.93 -7.95 -15.22
N GLU A 175 -11.95 -7.25 -14.66
CA GLU A 175 -10.54 -7.58 -14.75
C GLU A 175 -10.06 -8.08 -13.38
N LEU A 176 -9.71 -9.37 -13.29
CA LEU A 176 -9.17 -9.98 -12.07
C LEU A 176 -7.67 -9.76 -12.01
N GLY A 177 -7.20 -9.19 -10.90
CA GLY A 177 -5.79 -8.94 -10.64
C GLY A 177 -5.27 -7.62 -11.20
N VAL A 178 -6.13 -6.62 -11.39
CA VAL A 178 -5.75 -5.30 -11.91
C VAL A 178 -4.72 -4.60 -11.02
N GLY A 179 -3.79 -3.85 -11.63
CA GLY A 179 -2.85 -2.98 -10.91
C GLY A 179 -3.43 -1.60 -10.59
N ILE A 180 -2.76 -0.83 -9.73
CA ILE A 180 -3.24 0.50 -9.30
C ILE A 180 -3.04 1.60 -10.35
N HIS A 181 -2.31 1.36 -11.43
CA HIS A 181 -2.20 2.29 -12.57
C HIS A 181 -3.03 1.83 -13.78
N GLY A 182 -3.91 0.83 -13.59
CA GLY A 182 -4.70 0.23 -14.66
C GLY A 182 -3.90 -0.78 -15.51
N GLU A 183 -2.80 -1.32 -14.98
CA GLU A 183 -2.10 -2.42 -15.63
C GLU A 183 -3.02 -3.65 -15.74
N PRO A 184 -2.98 -4.38 -16.88
CA PRO A 184 -3.72 -5.61 -17.03
C PRO A 184 -3.48 -6.57 -15.87
N GLY A 185 -4.54 -7.28 -15.51
CA GLY A 185 -4.50 -8.27 -14.46
C GLY A 185 -4.14 -9.65 -14.98
N ARG A 186 -4.55 -10.64 -14.20
CA ARG A 186 -4.36 -12.06 -14.50
C ARG A 186 -5.27 -12.50 -15.64
N GLU A 187 -6.53 -12.09 -15.61
CA GLU A 187 -7.52 -12.48 -16.62
C GLU A 187 -8.76 -11.59 -16.59
N ARG A 188 -9.47 -11.55 -17.72
CA ARG A 188 -10.81 -10.98 -17.84
C ARG A 188 -11.87 -12.06 -17.73
N ARG A 189 -12.97 -11.74 -17.09
CA ARG A 189 -14.14 -12.62 -17.00
C ARG A 189 -15.43 -11.84 -17.16
N ALA A 190 -16.50 -12.56 -17.49
CA ALA A 190 -17.84 -12.03 -17.33
C ALA A 190 -18.07 -11.60 -15.87
N MET A 191 -18.97 -10.63 -15.67
CA MET A 191 -19.29 -10.09 -14.37
C MET A 191 -19.64 -11.20 -13.38
N MET A 192 -18.93 -11.19 -12.25
CA MET A 192 -19.12 -12.14 -11.16
C MET A 192 -19.92 -11.47 -10.04
N THR A 193 -20.57 -12.29 -9.22
CA THR A 193 -21.17 -11.83 -7.97
C THR A 193 -20.09 -11.43 -6.98
N SER A 194 -20.41 -10.57 -6.00
CA SER A 194 -19.49 -10.21 -4.92
C SER A 194 -18.97 -11.43 -4.15
N HIS A 195 -19.81 -12.47 -4.03
CA HIS A 195 -19.47 -13.76 -3.44
C HIS A 195 -18.33 -14.45 -4.19
N GLU A 196 -18.48 -14.62 -5.51
CA GLU A 196 -17.48 -15.28 -6.35
C GLU A 196 -16.19 -14.45 -6.44
N ILE A 197 -16.29 -13.12 -6.47
CA ILE A 197 -15.12 -12.22 -6.44
C ILE A 197 -14.37 -12.39 -5.13
N ALA A 198 -15.07 -12.49 -3.99
CA ALA A 198 -14.45 -12.67 -2.68
C ALA A 198 -13.75 -14.03 -2.60
N ASP A 199 -14.40 -15.11 -3.04
CA ASP A 199 -13.81 -16.44 -3.11
C ASP A 199 -12.53 -16.41 -3.93
N PHE A 200 -12.57 -15.85 -5.13
CA PHE A 200 -11.41 -15.79 -6.01
C PHE A 200 -10.25 -15.01 -5.38
N SER A 201 -10.54 -13.80 -4.87
CA SER A 201 -9.54 -12.88 -4.36
C SER A 201 -8.86 -13.44 -3.11
N VAL A 202 -9.65 -13.97 -2.16
CA VAL A 202 -9.13 -14.58 -0.93
C VAL A 202 -8.36 -15.85 -1.25
N ASN A 203 -8.82 -16.69 -2.18
CA ASN A 203 -8.09 -17.91 -2.56
C ASN A 203 -6.73 -17.60 -3.15
N ALA A 204 -6.64 -16.65 -4.09
CA ALA A 204 -5.37 -16.23 -4.67
C ALA A 204 -4.39 -15.73 -3.59
N ILE A 205 -4.89 -14.98 -2.60
CA ILE A 205 -4.08 -14.49 -1.48
C ILE A 205 -3.62 -15.66 -0.58
N LEU A 206 -4.51 -16.57 -0.20
CA LEU A 206 -4.20 -17.65 0.75
C LEU A 206 -3.29 -18.72 0.15
N GLU A 207 -3.37 -18.97 -1.16
CA GLU A 207 -2.45 -19.87 -1.87
C GLU A 207 -0.99 -19.41 -1.75
N ASP A 208 -0.76 -18.09 -1.72
CA ASP A 208 0.58 -17.54 -1.62
C ASP A 208 1.02 -17.22 -0.18
N LEU A 209 0.12 -16.66 0.65
CA LEU A 209 0.44 -16.26 2.03
C LEU A 209 0.46 -17.43 3.01
N ASN A 210 -0.47 -18.39 2.87
CA ASN A 210 -0.67 -19.53 3.78
C ASN A 210 -0.53 -19.19 5.28
N PRO A 211 -1.37 -18.28 5.82
CA PRO A 211 -1.20 -17.76 7.17
C PRO A 211 -1.40 -18.84 8.25
N ARG A 212 -0.57 -18.78 9.29
CA ARG A 212 -0.62 -19.58 10.52
C ARG A 212 -1.09 -18.78 11.74
N ASN A 213 -1.07 -17.45 11.65
CA ASN A 213 -1.52 -16.53 12.70
C ASN A 213 -2.69 -15.67 12.21
N PRO A 214 -3.37 -14.94 13.11
CA PRO A 214 -4.39 -13.98 12.70
C PRO A 214 -3.89 -12.92 11.72
N VAL A 215 -4.81 -12.37 10.94
CA VAL A 215 -4.51 -11.37 9.91
C VAL A 215 -5.19 -10.04 10.19
N LEU A 216 -4.52 -8.95 9.81
CA LEU A 216 -5.18 -7.68 9.51
C LEU A 216 -5.84 -7.81 8.13
N LEU A 217 -7.03 -7.25 7.97
CA LEU A 217 -7.78 -7.22 6.72
C LEU A 217 -7.96 -5.77 6.25
N LEU A 218 -7.64 -5.52 4.99
CA LEU A 218 -8.01 -4.30 4.29
C LEU A 218 -8.93 -4.67 3.11
N VAL A 219 -10.16 -4.15 3.13
CA VAL A 219 -11.07 -4.14 1.98
C VAL A 219 -11.05 -2.73 1.40
N ASN A 220 -10.28 -2.57 0.33
CA ASN A 220 -9.98 -1.28 -0.26
C ASN A 220 -10.83 -1.04 -1.51
N GLY A 221 -11.44 0.14 -1.62
CA GLY A 221 -12.04 0.58 -2.88
C GLY A 221 -11.00 1.23 -3.79
N MET A 222 -11.11 0.97 -5.10
CA MET A 222 -10.19 1.49 -6.10
C MET A 222 -10.49 2.93 -6.53
N GLY A 223 -11.52 3.57 -5.97
CA GLY A 223 -11.91 4.94 -6.31
C GLY A 223 -13.43 5.10 -6.32
N ALA A 224 -14.09 4.58 -7.34
CA ALA A 224 -15.50 4.85 -7.62
C ALA A 224 -16.49 3.86 -6.99
N THR A 225 -16.03 2.83 -6.26
CA THR A 225 -16.91 1.87 -5.59
C THR A 225 -17.59 2.50 -4.37
N PRO A 226 -18.94 2.52 -4.30
CA PRO A 226 -19.65 3.04 -3.15
C PRO A 226 -19.29 2.32 -1.86
N LEU A 227 -19.22 3.07 -0.75
CA LEU A 227 -18.88 2.52 0.57
C LEU A 227 -19.85 1.39 1.00
N LEU A 228 -21.13 1.50 0.63
CA LEU A 228 -22.13 0.45 0.87
C LEU A 228 -21.72 -0.88 0.21
N GLU A 229 -21.27 -0.82 -1.04
CA GLU A 229 -20.82 -2.00 -1.78
C GLU A 229 -19.54 -2.58 -1.18
N LEU A 230 -18.61 -1.73 -0.73
CA LEU A 230 -17.40 -2.18 -0.02
C LEU A 230 -17.73 -2.94 1.26
N TYR A 231 -18.73 -2.50 2.04
CA TYR A 231 -19.19 -3.25 3.22
C TYR A 231 -19.90 -4.56 2.86
N GLY A 232 -20.66 -4.58 1.75
CA GLY A 232 -21.24 -5.82 1.22
C GLY A 232 -20.15 -6.81 0.80
N PHE A 233 -19.13 -6.34 0.08
CA PHE A 233 -17.97 -7.14 -0.31
C PHE A 233 -17.15 -7.59 0.90
N HIS A 234 -16.98 -6.73 1.90
CA HIS A 234 -16.34 -7.09 3.17
C HIS A 234 -17.05 -8.24 3.89
N ALA A 235 -18.39 -8.26 3.90
CA ALA A 235 -19.14 -9.37 4.47
C ALA A 235 -18.81 -10.70 3.77
N GLU A 236 -18.74 -10.71 2.43
CA GLU A 236 -18.33 -11.88 1.67
C GLU A 236 -16.88 -12.27 1.95
N VAL A 237 -15.95 -11.32 2.01
CA VAL A 237 -14.53 -11.61 2.35
C VAL A 237 -14.39 -12.26 3.73
N ASN A 238 -15.11 -11.76 4.75
CA ASN A 238 -15.11 -12.42 6.07
C ASN A 238 -15.71 -13.82 6.03
N ARG A 239 -16.77 -14.04 5.24
CA ARG A 239 -17.37 -15.36 5.07
C ARG A 239 -16.32 -16.35 4.56
N VAL A 240 -15.60 -16.00 3.48
CA VAL A 240 -14.54 -16.85 2.93
C VAL A 240 -13.44 -17.10 3.95
N LEU A 241 -12.94 -16.06 4.60
CA LEU A 241 -11.88 -16.20 5.62
C LEU A 241 -12.31 -17.10 6.78
N THR A 242 -13.56 -16.99 7.23
CA THR A 242 -14.13 -17.84 8.29
C THR A 242 -14.22 -19.29 7.85
N GLU A 243 -14.73 -19.56 6.65
CA GLU A 243 -14.80 -20.91 6.07
C GLU A 243 -13.41 -21.54 5.89
N ARG A 244 -12.39 -20.71 5.60
CA ARG A 244 -10.99 -21.13 5.48
C ARG A 244 -10.24 -21.18 6.83
N GLY A 245 -10.91 -20.88 7.94
CA GLY A 245 -10.32 -20.92 9.27
C GLY A 245 -9.22 -19.88 9.50
N VAL A 246 -9.27 -18.74 8.80
CA VAL A 246 -8.31 -17.64 8.90
C VAL A 246 -8.89 -16.55 9.83
N PRO A 247 -8.38 -16.41 11.06
CA PRO A 247 -8.91 -15.43 12.00
C PRO A 247 -8.50 -14.01 11.61
N VAL A 248 -9.46 -13.08 11.56
CA VAL A 248 -9.23 -11.65 11.33
C VAL A 248 -9.22 -10.92 12.67
N THR A 249 -8.15 -10.15 12.95
CA THR A 249 -8.02 -9.41 14.21
C THR A 249 -8.45 -7.95 14.09
N ARG A 250 -8.18 -7.29 12.96
CA ARG A 250 -8.57 -5.90 12.68
C ARG A 250 -8.94 -5.75 11.22
N THR A 251 -9.81 -4.79 10.93
CA THR A 251 -10.30 -4.53 9.58
C THR A 251 -10.30 -3.04 9.29
N LEU A 252 -9.85 -2.67 8.08
CA LEU A 252 -10.20 -1.40 7.44
C LEU A 252 -11.07 -1.65 6.20
N VAL A 253 -12.09 -0.80 6.01
CA VAL A 253 -12.99 -0.81 4.84
C VAL A 253 -13.12 0.61 4.32
N GLY A 254 -12.77 0.86 3.07
CA GLY A 254 -12.84 2.19 2.46
C GLY A 254 -11.82 2.42 1.36
N ASN A 255 -11.65 3.66 0.93
CA ASN A 255 -10.67 4.04 -0.10
C ASN A 255 -9.36 4.45 0.57
N TYR A 256 -8.33 3.62 0.42
CA TYR A 256 -7.02 3.83 1.06
C TYR A 256 -5.85 3.79 0.06
N VAL A 257 -5.95 2.95 -0.98
CA VAL A 257 -5.01 2.84 -2.10
C VAL A 257 -5.83 2.83 -3.38
N THR A 258 -6.11 4.01 -3.92
CA THR A 258 -7.03 4.17 -5.06
C THR A 258 -6.32 4.11 -6.41
N SER A 259 -7.09 4.15 -7.48
CA SER A 259 -6.67 4.35 -8.87
C SER A 259 -7.66 5.31 -9.51
N LEU A 260 -7.58 6.59 -9.14
CA LEU A 260 -8.46 7.66 -9.62
C LEU A 260 -9.96 7.28 -9.48
N ASP A 261 -10.66 7.18 -10.60
CA ASP A 261 -12.09 6.89 -10.74
C ASP A 261 -12.38 5.41 -11.07
N MET A 262 -11.41 4.50 -10.87
CA MET A 262 -11.62 3.07 -11.08
C MET A 262 -12.74 2.55 -10.16
N ALA A 263 -13.80 1.98 -10.75
CA ALA A 263 -14.73 1.14 -10.01
C ALA A 263 -14.09 -0.24 -9.83
N GLY A 264 -14.04 -0.73 -8.60
CA GLY A 264 -13.30 -1.92 -8.23
C GLY A 264 -12.96 -1.99 -6.74
N ALA A 265 -12.41 -3.12 -6.32
CA ALA A 265 -11.96 -3.32 -4.96
C ALA A 265 -10.70 -4.17 -4.92
N SER A 266 -9.93 -4.06 -3.84
CA SER A 266 -8.85 -4.97 -3.51
C SER A 266 -8.98 -5.50 -2.10
N VAL A 267 -8.46 -6.71 -1.89
CA VAL A 267 -8.33 -7.34 -0.59
C VAL A 267 -6.86 -7.44 -0.27
N THR A 268 -6.47 -7.03 0.93
CA THR A 268 -5.12 -7.25 1.46
C THR A 268 -5.22 -7.94 2.81
N LEU A 269 -4.42 -9.00 2.98
CA LEU A 269 -4.23 -9.67 4.26
C LEU A 269 -2.79 -9.45 4.72
N CYS A 270 -2.60 -9.11 6.00
CA CYS A 270 -1.29 -9.08 6.64
C CYS A 270 -1.31 -9.99 7.86
N GLN A 271 -0.54 -11.09 7.83
CA GLN A 271 -0.36 -11.91 9.01
C GLN A 271 0.40 -11.13 10.09
N VAL A 272 -0.09 -11.19 11.33
CA VAL A 272 0.51 -10.48 12.46
C VAL A 272 0.78 -11.40 13.64
N ASP A 273 1.88 -11.11 14.34
CA ASP A 273 2.15 -11.58 15.69
C ASP A 273 1.70 -10.53 16.72
N GLU A 274 1.99 -10.76 18.00
CA GLU A 274 1.64 -9.84 19.09
C GLU A 274 2.30 -8.47 18.94
N GLU A 275 3.54 -8.41 18.42
CA GLU A 275 4.27 -7.16 18.28
C GLU A 275 3.71 -6.32 17.12
N LEU A 276 3.50 -6.93 15.95
CA LEU A 276 2.92 -6.23 14.80
C LEU A 276 1.50 -5.74 15.12
N LEU A 277 0.70 -6.53 15.85
CA LEU A 277 -0.63 -6.11 16.28
C LEU A 277 -0.56 -4.94 17.26
N ARG A 278 0.38 -4.93 18.21
CA ARG A 278 0.60 -3.81 19.13
C ARG A 278 0.99 -2.52 18.40
N LEU A 279 1.85 -2.61 17.39
CA LEU A 279 2.27 -1.47 16.57
C LEU A 279 1.14 -0.97 15.66
N TRP A 280 0.28 -1.87 15.18
CA TRP A 280 -0.95 -1.49 14.48
C TRP A 280 -1.88 -0.70 15.39
N ASP A 281 -2.17 -1.21 16.60
CA ASP A 281 -3.07 -0.58 17.56
C ASP A 281 -2.49 0.71 18.18
N ALA A 282 -1.18 0.95 18.06
CA ALA A 282 -0.52 2.16 18.55
C ALA A 282 -1.13 3.44 17.93
N PRO A 283 -1.19 4.57 18.68
CA PRO A 283 -1.82 5.81 18.23
C PRO A 283 -1.33 6.28 16.86
N VAL A 284 -2.26 6.84 16.07
CA VAL A 284 -1.97 7.45 14.77
C VAL A 284 -2.85 8.67 14.57
N LYS A 285 -2.29 9.72 13.98
CA LYS A 285 -3.01 10.97 13.68
C LYS A 285 -2.59 11.52 12.34
N THR A 286 -3.17 10.99 11.28
CA THR A 286 -3.00 11.48 9.91
C THR A 286 -4.34 11.97 9.36
N PRO A 287 -4.36 12.67 8.21
CA PRO A 287 -5.61 13.04 7.55
C PRO A 287 -6.53 11.85 7.26
N ALA A 288 -5.99 10.67 6.96
CA ALA A 288 -6.76 9.49 6.55
C ALA A 288 -6.88 8.38 7.60
N LEU A 289 -5.98 8.29 8.60
CA LEU A 289 -6.06 7.33 9.71
C LEU A 289 -5.93 8.04 11.05
N ARG A 290 -6.87 7.76 11.97
CA ARG A 290 -6.89 8.39 13.28
C ARG A 290 -7.49 7.48 14.36
N TRP A 291 -6.67 7.10 15.34
CA TRP A 291 -7.11 6.41 16.57
C TRP A 291 -6.08 6.57 17.69
N GLY A 292 -6.49 6.24 18.92
CA GLY A 292 -5.61 6.29 20.11
C GLY A 292 -5.19 7.70 20.54
N VAL A 293 -5.95 8.72 20.13
CA VAL A 293 -5.70 10.16 20.36
C VAL A 293 -6.73 10.80 21.27
#